data_AF-A0A061QMG0-F1
#
_entry.id   AF-A0A061QMG0-F1
#
_cell.length_a   1.000
_cell.length_b   1.000
_cell.length_c   1.000
_cell.angle_alpha   90.00
_cell.angle_beta   90.00
_cell.angle_gamma   90.00
#
_symmetry.space_group_name_H-M   'P 1'
#
loop_
_entity.id
_entity.type
_entity.pdbx_description
1 polymer ?
#
loop_
_entity_poly.entity_id
_entity_poly.type
_entity_poly.pdbx_seq_one_letter_code
_entity_poly.pdbx_strand_id
1 'polypeptide(L)'
;MAITGYEVDTVRFDADGNEESVPSYDAYNHHYVFFMKGSNWTDACVGFFCPPQDSITVSSLPHADAADTAKLAKATARLGDSPLDIQMFSEGNGNEYRGSFHGGPVGFAQVINSPSRLQPFIHLINTRGGGGRGGVGSRLLPRESNAAPGARYSGLIECPCTTRRRFNLENNTIDGKPPEIAFNCRNEIAAQRNPSCSLATYRGGLRCCSHRMTLLDEDQPDAPGEDEFFFKMRFWFEEAGAGTRNLFRLLWMTEDRNNEYDIPACKPT
;
A
#
# COMPACT_ATOMS: atom_id res chain seq x y z
N MET A 1 21.60 15.86 -4.64
CA MET A 1 21.72 14.71 -3.72
C MET A 1 21.46 13.43 -4.50
N ALA A 2 22.22 12.36 -4.24
CA ALA A 2 22.05 11.05 -4.85
C ALA A 2 21.72 10.01 -3.75
N ILE A 3 20.50 9.48 -3.73
CA ILE A 3 20.11 8.43 -2.79
C ILE A 3 20.63 7.09 -3.32
N THR A 4 21.59 6.50 -2.60
CA THR A 4 22.25 5.25 -2.96
C THR A 4 21.56 4.03 -2.38
N GLY A 5 20.73 4.22 -1.34
CA GLY A 5 19.83 3.21 -0.86
C GLY A 5 18.94 3.69 0.28
N TYR A 6 18.03 2.84 0.68
CA TYR A 6 17.14 3.10 1.80
C TYR A 6 16.70 1.82 2.50
N GLU A 7 16.21 1.98 3.71
CA GLU A 7 15.64 0.93 4.55
C GLU A 7 14.43 1.53 5.26
N VAL A 8 13.45 0.70 5.56
CA VAL A 8 12.29 1.11 6.35
C VAL A 8 12.01 0.15 7.49
N ASP A 9 11.36 0.69 8.52
CA ASP A 9 10.86 -0.08 9.63
C ASP A 9 9.58 0.54 10.21
N THR A 10 8.81 -0.26 10.95
CA THR A 10 7.75 0.24 11.83
C THR A 10 8.25 0.09 13.26
N VAL A 11 8.36 1.19 13.97
CA VAL A 11 8.94 1.24 15.32
C VAL A 11 7.96 1.81 16.34
N ARG A 12 8.24 1.57 17.60
CA ARG A 12 7.62 2.25 18.75
C ARG A 12 8.71 2.70 19.71
N PHE A 13 8.35 3.59 20.64
CA PHE A 13 9.23 4.01 21.71
C PHE A 13 8.69 3.47 23.04
N ASP A 14 9.56 2.90 23.87
CA ASP A 14 9.19 2.51 25.24
C ASP A 14 9.08 3.74 26.17
N ALA A 15 8.74 3.50 27.44
CA ALA A 15 8.58 4.57 28.44
C ALA A 15 9.88 5.34 28.73
N ASP A 16 11.04 4.72 28.47
CA ASP A 16 12.36 5.32 28.64
C ASP A 16 12.84 6.03 27.35
N GLY A 17 12.06 5.95 26.27
CA GLY A 17 12.36 6.54 24.97
C GLY A 17 13.25 5.67 24.06
N ASN A 18 13.46 4.39 24.40
CA ASN A 18 14.20 3.47 23.53
C ASN A 18 13.35 3.05 22.34
N GLU A 19 13.95 3.06 21.15
CA GLU A 19 13.31 2.60 19.91
C GLU A 19 13.28 1.07 19.86
N GLU A 20 12.10 0.50 19.61
CA GLU A 20 11.89 -0.92 19.35
C GLU A 20 11.22 -1.14 17.99
N SER A 21 11.74 -2.08 17.21
CA SER A 21 11.05 -2.57 16.01
C SER A 21 9.75 -3.28 16.38
N VAL A 22 8.63 -2.90 15.77
CA VAL A 22 7.32 -3.46 16.05
C VAL A 22 7.21 -4.84 15.41
N PRO A 23 6.89 -5.91 16.14
CA PRO A 23 6.71 -7.21 15.53
C PRO A 23 5.63 -7.18 14.44
N SER A 24 5.83 -7.90 13.32
CA SER A 24 4.86 -7.91 12.20
C SER A 24 3.46 -8.40 12.58
N TYR A 25 3.34 -9.10 13.71
CA TYR A 25 2.08 -9.58 14.26
C TYR A 25 1.36 -8.54 15.14
N ASP A 26 2.01 -7.41 15.47
CA ASP A 26 1.41 -6.27 16.16
C ASP A 26 0.93 -5.21 15.17
N ALA A 27 1.72 -4.95 14.12
CA ALA A 27 1.38 -4.04 13.03
C ALA A 27 1.91 -4.58 11.70
N TYR A 28 1.04 -4.62 10.71
CA TYR A 28 1.36 -5.04 9.35
C TYR A 28 1.28 -3.86 8.39
N ASN A 29 2.43 -3.40 7.91
CA ASN A 29 2.45 -2.44 6.82
C ASN A 29 2.33 -3.22 5.52
N HIS A 30 1.19 -3.06 4.87
CA HIS A 30 0.87 -3.78 3.65
C HIS A 30 1.61 -3.17 2.43
N HIS A 31 1.66 -1.85 2.36
CA HIS A 31 2.41 -1.13 1.34
C HIS A 31 2.65 0.31 1.78
N TYR A 32 3.71 0.92 1.23
CA TYR A 32 3.95 2.34 1.36
C TYR A 32 4.43 2.95 0.05
N VAL A 33 4.24 4.25 -0.06
CA VAL A 33 4.83 5.09 -1.10
C VAL A 33 5.32 6.37 -0.46
N PHE A 34 6.61 6.66 -0.60
CA PHE A 34 7.19 7.93 -0.19
C PHE A 34 7.64 8.68 -1.42
N PHE A 35 7.22 9.93 -1.53
CA PHE A 35 7.74 10.85 -2.52
C PHE A 35 8.68 11.84 -1.87
N MET A 36 9.92 11.88 -2.33
CA MET A 36 10.85 12.97 -2.04
C MET A 36 10.84 13.93 -3.22
N LYS A 37 10.69 15.22 -2.93
CA LYS A 37 10.43 16.25 -3.93
C LYS A 37 11.48 17.35 -3.84
N GLY A 38 11.99 17.74 -5.00
CA GLY A 38 12.91 18.86 -5.17
C GLY A 38 12.22 20.20 -4.97
N SER A 39 13.02 21.26 -4.80
CA SER A 39 12.54 22.63 -4.57
C SER A 39 11.67 23.18 -5.70
N ASN A 40 11.80 22.64 -6.92
CA ASN A 40 11.02 23.05 -8.08
C ASN A 40 9.64 22.36 -8.18
N TRP A 41 9.36 21.39 -7.30
CA TRP A 41 8.07 20.68 -7.31
C TRP A 41 6.92 21.59 -6.90
N THR A 42 5.87 21.67 -7.73
CA THR A 42 4.71 22.54 -7.49
C THR A 42 3.46 21.78 -7.05
N ASP A 43 2.56 22.46 -6.33
CA ASP A 43 1.30 21.89 -5.82
C ASP A 43 0.34 21.43 -6.93
N ALA A 44 0.50 21.94 -8.17
CA ALA A 44 -0.23 21.45 -9.34
C ALA A 44 0.08 19.97 -9.66
N CYS A 45 1.29 19.50 -9.32
CA CYS A 45 1.65 18.10 -9.45
C CYS A 45 1.11 17.26 -8.27
N VAL A 46 0.84 17.88 -7.12
CA VAL A 46 0.23 17.23 -5.95
C VAL A 46 -1.22 16.85 -6.24
N GLY A 47 -2.02 17.76 -6.81
CA GLY A 47 -3.43 17.46 -7.12
C GLY A 47 -3.67 16.36 -8.16
N PHE A 48 -2.64 16.01 -8.95
CA PHE A 48 -2.71 14.95 -9.97
C PHE A 48 -2.32 13.57 -9.44
N PHE A 49 -1.29 13.49 -8.59
CA PHE A 49 -0.83 12.21 -8.01
C PHE A 49 -1.44 11.94 -6.62
N CYS A 50 -2.03 12.95 -5.97
CA CYS A 50 -2.49 12.91 -4.59
C CYS A 50 -3.68 13.89 -4.38
N PRO A 51 -4.90 13.55 -4.83
CA PRO A 51 -6.07 14.36 -4.52
C PRO A 51 -6.34 14.36 -3.00
N PRO A 52 -7.07 15.37 -2.48
CA PRO A 52 -7.22 15.60 -1.03
C PRO A 52 -7.69 14.36 -0.25
N GLN A 53 -7.28 14.29 1.02
CA GLN A 53 -7.30 13.09 1.89
C GLN A 53 -8.65 12.38 2.08
N ASP A 54 -9.77 13.01 1.73
CA ASP A 54 -11.12 12.41 1.79
C ASP A 54 -11.57 11.78 0.46
N SER A 55 -10.79 11.96 -0.61
CA SER A 55 -10.92 11.18 -1.83
C SER A 55 -9.96 9.99 -1.75
N ILE A 56 -10.52 8.80 -1.47
CA ILE A 56 -9.93 7.52 -1.89
C ILE A 56 -10.00 7.49 -3.43
N THR A 57 -9.22 8.35 -4.03
CA THR A 57 -8.80 8.26 -5.41
C THR A 57 -7.31 8.46 -5.32
N VAL A 58 -6.61 7.49 -4.72
CA VAL A 58 -5.25 7.28 -5.20
C VAL A 58 -5.52 6.81 -6.61
N SER A 59 -5.54 7.75 -7.55
CA SER A 59 -5.41 7.39 -8.93
C SER A 59 -4.00 6.84 -9.02
N SER A 60 -3.89 5.56 -8.71
CA SER A 60 -3.41 4.63 -9.70
C SER A 60 -3.75 5.25 -11.06
N LEU A 61 -2.74 5.48 -11.87
CA LEU A 61 -2.96 5.84 -13.25
C LEU A 61 -3.08 4.54 -14.03
N PRO A 62 -4.09 3.64 -13.85
CA PRO A 62 -4.28 2.67 -14.87
C PRO A 62 -5.10 3.41 -15.92
N HIS A 63 -4.36 3.96 -16.88
CA HIS A 63 -4.84 4.44 -18.18
C HIS A 63 -5.36 5.87 -18.12
N ALA A 64 -4.42 6.81 -18.19
CA ALA A 64 -4.74 8.17 -18.61
C ALA A 64 -5.51 8.08 -19.94
N ASP A 65 -6.74 8.59 -19.96
CA ASP A 65 -7.41 8.88 -21.21
C ASP A 65 -6.71 10.08 -21.89
N ALA A 66 -7.20 10.51 -23.07
CA ALA A 66 -6.60 11.64 -23.75
C ALA A 66 -6.66 12.95 -22.92
N ALA A 67 -7.65 13.10 -22.03
CA ALA A 67 -7.79 14.26 -21.16
C ALA A 67 -6.83 14.19 -19.96
N ASP A 68 -6.62 13.01 -19.38
CA ASP A 68 -5.61 12.79 -18.34
C ASP A 68 -4.20 12.90 -18.88
N THR A 69 -3.97 12.45 -20.12
CA THR A 69 -2.70 12.64 -20.82
C THR A 69 -2.44 14.13 -21.08
N ALA A 70 -3.46 14.90 -21.43
CA ALA A 70 -3.35 16.35 -21.60
C ALA A 70 -3.13 17.09 -20.27
N LYS A 71 -3.76 16.64 -19.17
CA LYS A 71 -3.50 17.16 -17.82
C LYS A 71 -2.07 16.84 -17.36
N LEU A 72 -1.63 15.59 -17.57
CA LEU A 72 -0.27 15.17 -17.30
C LEU A 72 0.73 15.99 -18.12
N ALA A 73 0.53 16.12 -19.43
CA ALA A 73 1.38 16.93 -20.30
C ALA A 73 1.44 18.40 -19.87
N LYS A 74 0.33 18.98 -19.39
CA LYS A 74 0.28 20.36 -18.88
C LYS A 74 0.94 20.51 -17.50
N ALA A 75 0.86 19.47 -16.66
CA ALA A 75 1.52 19.42 -15.35
C ALA A 75 3.03 19.19 -15.50
N THR A 76 3.45 18.30 -16.40
CA THR A 76 4.86 17.99 -16.69
C THR A 76 5.55 19.07 -17.50
N ALA A 77 4.84 19.80 -18.37
CA ALA A 77 5.37 20.99 -19.04
C ALA A 77 5.82 22.08 -18.05
N ARG A 78 5.32 22.06 -16.79
CA ARG A 78 5.76 22.97 -15.71
C ARG A 78 6.92 22.44 -14.89
N LEU A 79 7.19 21.13 -14.93
CA LEU A 79 8.33 20.51 -14.24
C LEU A 79 9.64 20.73 -15.00
N GLY A 80 9.58 21.19 -16.26
CA GLY A 80 10.71 21.07 -17.16
C GLY A 80 11.07 19.59 -17.38
N ASP A 81 12.00 19.32 -18.29
CA ASP A 81 12.40 17.94 -18.61
C ASP A 81 13.21 17.24 -17.50
N SER A 82 13.05 17.59 -16.22
CA SER A 82 13.89 17.04 -15.15
C SER A 82 13.17 15.96 -14.33
N PRO A 83 13.36 14.66 -14.64
CA PRO A 83 12.95 13.54 -13.78
C PRO A 83 13.71 13.49 -12.44
N LEU A 84 14.47 14.54 -12.11
CA LEU A 84 15.27 14.68 -10.90
C LEU A 84 14.59 15.54 -9.83
N ASP A 85 13.42 16.12 -10.11
CA ASP A 85 12.67 16.92 -9.11
C ASP A 85 11.67 16.07 -8.29
N ILE A 86 11.58 14.77 -8.56
CA ILE A 86 10.84 13.81 -7.74
C ILE A 86 11.52 12.43 -7.75
N GLN A 87 11.58 11.82 -6.59
CA GLN A 87 11.98 10.43 -6.41
C GLN A 87 10.92 9.72 -5.57
N MET A 88 10.70 8.45 -5.89
CA MET A 88 9.72 7.61 -5.22
C MET A 88 10.40 6.40 -4.58
N PHE A 89 10.01 6.10 -3.35
CA PHE A 89 10.47 4.96 -2.56
C PHE A 89 9.23 4.20 -2.14
N SER A 90 9.02 3.01 -2.70
CA SER A 90 7.78 2.27 -2.59
C SER A 90 8.07 0.80 -2.61
N GLU A 91 7.38 0.07 -1.73
CA GLU A 91 7.35 -1.38 -1.72
C GLU A 91 5.90 -1.81 -1.42
N GLY A 92 5.43 -2.83 -2.14
CA GLY A 92 4.06 -3.37 -2.09
C GLY A 92 3.97 -4.82 -1.61
N ASN A 93 5.10 -5.40 -1.20
CA ASN A 93 5.22 -6.80 -0.83
C ASN A 93 4.94 -7.08 0.66
N GLY A 94 4.19 -6.24 1.36
CA GLY A 94 3.92 -6.43 2.79
C GLY A 94 5.09 -6.03 3.71
N ASN A 95 5.09 -6.50 4.96
CA ASN A 95 6.17 -6.22 5.93
C ASN A 95 7.54 -6.84 5.57
N GLU A 96 7.63 -7.58 4.47
CA GLU A 96 8.78 -8.34 3.99
C GLU A 96 9.98 -7.46 3.59
N TYR A 97 9.74 -6.18 3.27
CA TYR A 97 10.80 -5.21 3.01
C TYR A 97 11.50 -4.71 4.29
N ARG A 98 10.98 -5.02 5.48
CA ARG A 98 11.49 -4.42 6.73
C ARG A 98 12.84 -5.01 7.10
N GLY A 99 13.76 -4.15 7.53
CA GLY A 99 15.13 -4.56 7.86
C GLY A 99 15.96 -5.01 6.64
N SER A 100 15.49 -4.77 5.41
CA SER A 100 16.26 -5.02 4.19
C SER A 100 16.73 -3.72 3.57
N PHE A 101 18.00 -3.72 3.13
CA PHE A 101 18.61 -2.59 2.45
C PHE A 101 18.26 -2.61 0.97
N HIS A 102 17.59 -1.56 0.49
CA HIS A 102 17.24 -1.36 -0.91
C HIS A 102 18.27 -0.44 -1.57
N GLY A 103 19.39 -1.02 -1.99
CA GLY A 103 20.51 -0.32 -2.63
C GLY A 103 20.43 -0.28 -4.16
N GLY A 104 20.97 0.79 -4.74
CA GLY A 104 21.32 0.84 -6.16
C GLY A 104 22.66 0.15 -6.44
N PRO A 105 22.89 -0.37 -7.66
CA PRO A 105 24.21 -0.85 -8.06
C PRO A 105 25.22 0.31 -8.13
N VAL A 106 26.52 0.00 -8.02
CA VAL A 106 27.60 1.00 -8.09
C VAL A 106 27.46 1.88 -9.33
N GLY A 107 27.54 3.21 -9.14
CA GLY A 107 27.38 4.20 -10.20
C GLY A 107 25.93 4.59 -10.52
N PHE A 108 24.94 3.96 -9.87
CA PHE A 108 23.52 4.30 -10.01
C PHE A 108 22.94 4.73 -8.66
N ALA A 109 22.11 5.77 -8.69
CA ALA A 109 21.43 6.30 -7.51
C ALA A 109 20.13 7.00 -7.90
N GLN A 110 19.16 7.09 -7.00
CA GLN A 110 17.98 7.94 -7.21
C GLN A 110 18.40 9.40 -6.99
N VAL A 111 18.65 10.12 -8.09
CA VAL A 111 19.19 11.49 -8.06
C VAL A 111 18.07 12.49 -7.91
N ILE A 112 18.19 13.37 -6.92
CA ILE A 112 17.23 14.43 -6.65
C ILE A 112 17.89 15.81 -6.50
N ASN A 113 17.33 16.78 -7.19
CA ASN A 113 17.74 18.18 -7.12
C ASN A 113 17.11 18.84 -5.89
N SER A 114 17.92 19.49 -5.06
CA SER A 114 17.47 20.34 -3.95
C SER A 114 16.26 19.76 -3.17
N PRO A 115 16.38 18.55 -2.59
CA PRO A 115 15.29 17.90 -1.87
C PRO A 115 14.75 18.82 -0.77
N SER A 116 13.43 19.04 -0.75
CA SER A 116 12.82 20.02 0.15
C SER A 116 11.56 19.51 0.85
N ARG A 117 10.92 18.46 0.33
CA ARG A 117 9.69 17.90 0.90
C ARG A 117 9.71 16.38 0.83
N LEU A 118 9.24 15.73 1.88
CA LEU A 118 8.96 14.30 1.93
C LEU A 118 7.46 14.11 2.16
N GLN A 119 6.82 13.27 1.34
CA GLN A 119 5.40 12.98 1.45
C GLN A 119 5.18 11.46 1.58
N PRO A 120 4.71 10.99 2.75
CA PRO A 120 4.40 9.58 2.97
C PRO A 120 2.96 9.22 2.61
N PHE A 121 2.78 8.05 2.00
CA PHE A 121 1.55 7.29 1.91
C PHE A 121 1.80 5.94 2.56
N ILE A 122 1.04 5.62 3.60
CA ILE A 122 1.29 4.46 4.43
C ILE A 122 -0.03 3.73 4.60
N HIS A 123 -0.07 2.46 4.18
CA HIS A 123 -1.18 1.57 4.47
C HIS A 123 -0.78 0.61 5.58
N LEU A 124 -1.08 1.03 6.82
CA LEU A 124 -0.77 0.28 8.02
C LEU A 124 -2.03 -0.40 8.57
N ILE A 125 -1.90 -1.68 8.91
CA ILE A 125 -2.94 -2.50 9.51
C ILE A 125 -2.53 -2.79 10.94
N ASN A 126 -3.38 -2.41 11.89
CA ASN A 126 -3.23 -2.84 13.28
C ASN A 126 -3.73 -4.29 13.42
N THR A 127 -2.83 -5.18 13.83
CA THR A 127 -3.13 -6.61 14.00
C THR A 127 -3.13 -7.05 15.47
N ARG A 128 -2.94 -6.10 16.41
CA ARG A 128 -3.14 -6.38 17.84
C ARG A 128 -4.60 -6.71 18.13
N GLY A 129 -4.82 -7.87 18.75
CA GLY A 129 -6.10 -8.21 19.35
C GLY A 129 -6.29 -7.48 20.68
N GLY A 130 -7.54 -7.37 21.15
CA GLY A 130 -7.88 -6.66 22.39
C GLY A 130 -7.30 -7.20 23.70
N GLY A 131 -6.37 -8.17 23.66
CA GLY A 131 -5.66 -8.73 24.81
C GLY A 131 -4.17 -8.36 24.92
N GLY A 132 -3.63 -7.50 24.04
CA GLY A 132 -2.22 -7.06 24.09
C GLY A 132 -1.44 -7.36 22.81
N ARG A 133 -0.10 -7.52 22.92
CA ARG A 133 0.79 -7.85 21.78
C ARG A 133 0.18 -9.04 21.03
N GLY A 134 -0.01 -8.90 19.72
CA GLY A 134 -0.65 -9.83 18.79
C GLY A 134 0.15 -11.11 18.58
N GLY A 135 0.55 -11.76 19.66
CA GLY A 135 1.14 -13.07 19.58
C GLY A 135 0.16 -14.01 18.88
N VAL A 136 0.72 -14.78 17.95
CA VAL A 136 0.36 -16.16 17.63
C VAL A 136 -0.66 -16.75 18.63
N GLY A 137 -1.95 -16.73 18.26
CA GLY A 137 -3.06 -17.17 19.14
C GLY A 137 -4.10 -16.10 19.48
N SER A 138 -4.04 -14.89 18.91
CA SER A 138 -5.18 -13.98 18.91
C SER A 138 -6.40 -14.68 18.28
N ARG A 139 -7.36 -15.09 19.11
CA ARG A 139 -8.53 -15.89 18.72
C ARG A 139 -9.53 -15.15 17.83
N LEU A 140 -9.29 -13.88 17.53
CA LEU A 140 -10.23 -13.01 16.84
C LEU A 140 -9.69 -12.67 15.46
N LEU A 141 -10.07 -13.50 14.50
CA LEU A 141 -9.87 -13.29 13.07
C LEU A 141 -11.25 -13.05 12.44
N PRO A 142 -11.34 -12.31 11.32
CA PRO A 142 -12.57 -12.29 10.54
C PRO A 142 -12.94 -13.69 10.06
N ARG A 143 -14.23 -13.90 9.78
CA ARG A 143 -14.74 -15.16 9.25
C ARG A 143 -14.13 -15.57 7.91
N GLU A 144 -13.69 -14.61 7.11
CA GLU A 144 -13.01 -14.84 5.83
C GLU A 144 -11.54 -15.30 5.99
N SER A 145 -11.03 -15.42 7.22
CA SER A 145 -9.69 -15.96 7.45
C SER A 145 -9.64 -17.47 7.19
N ASN A 146 -8.69 -17.91 6.35
CA ASN A 146 -8.46 -19.33 6.05
C ASN A 146 -7.57 -20.04 7.10
N ALA A 147 -7.40 -19.44 8.29
CA ALA A 147 -6.57 -20.00 9.33
C ALA A 147 -7.27 -21.22 9.96
N ALA A 148 -6.57 -22.35 10.07
CA ALA A 148 -7.11 -23.49 10.80
C ALA A 148 -7.34 -23.13 12.28
N PRO A 149 -8.31 -23.75 12.98
CA PRO A 149 -8.47 -23.57 14.42
C PRO A 149 -7.16 -23.82 15.17
N GLY A 150 -6.71 -22.82 15.95
CA GLY A 150 -5.44 -22.89 16.69
C GLY A 150 -4.18 -22.62 15.84
N ALA A 151 -4.34 -22.21 14.58
CA ALA A 151 -3.23 -21.81 13.73
C ALA A 151 -2.40 -20.70 14.38
N ARG A 152 -1.09 -20.77 14.11
CA ARG A 152 -0.10 -19.85 14.64
C ARG A 152 0.18 -18.66 13.71
N TYR A 153 -0.65 -18.46 12.69
CA TYR A 153 -0.48 -17.46 11.64
C TYR A 153 -1.84 -16.86 11.26
N SER A 154 -1.84 -15.67 10.63
CA SER A 154 -3.04 -15.10 10.03
C SER A 154 -3.34 -15.84 8.72
N GLY A 155 -4.55 -16.39 8.59
CA GLY A 155 -5.01 -16.99 7.34
C GLY A 155 -5.55 -15.97 6.34
N LEU A 156 -5.31 -14.69 6.57
CA LEU A 156 -5.64 -13.62 5.64
C LEU A 156 -4.54 -13.54 4.60
N ILE A 157 -4.91 -13.81 3.35
CA ILE A 157 -4.05 -13.65 2.19
C ILE A 157 -4.12 -12.20 1.69
N GLU A 158 -5.30 -11.60 1.79
CA GLU A 158 -5.62 -10.25 1.35
C GLU A 158 -6.48 -9.55 2.42
N CYS A 159 -6.79 -8.27 2.20
CA CYS A 159 -7.73 -7.54 3.04
C CYS A 159 -9.14 -8.20 3.05
N PRO A 160 -9.68 -8.62 4.20
CA PRO A 160 -10.96 -9.33 4.26
C PRO A 160 -12.15 -8.44 3.90
N CYS A 161 -13.06 -8.97 3.08
CA CYS A 161 -14.40 -8.39 2.91
C CYS A 161 -15.31 -8.85 4.05
N THR A 162 -15.27 -8.15 5.18
CA THR A 162 -16.10 -8.50 6.34
C THR A 162 -17.55 -8.09 6.14
N THR A 163 -18.43 -8.62 6.99
CA THR A 163 -19.84 -8.21 7.05
C THR A 163 -20.04 -6.71 7.26
N ARG A 164 -19.03 -5.95 7.69
CA ARG A 164 -19.10 -4.48 7.80
C ARG A 164 -19.19 -3.78 6.44
N ARG A 165 -18.81 -4.43 5.35
CA ARG A 165 -18.96 -3.92 3.99
C ARG A 165 -20.32 -4.33 3.42
N ARG A 166 -21.06 -3.39 2.83
CA ARG A 166 -22.40 -3.63 2.28
C ARG A 166 -22.35 -3.79 0.77
N PHE A 167 -22.50 -5.02 0.29
CA PHE A 167 -22.47 -5.33 -1.13
C PHE A 167 -23.89 -5.23 -1.69
N ASN A 168 -24.06 -4.48 -2.78
CA ASN A 168 -25.28 -4.46 -3.56
C ASN A 168 -24.98 -5.01 -4.96
N LEU A 169 -25.40 -6.25 -5.20
CA LEU A 169 -25.13 -6.97 -6.45
C LEU A 169 -25.93 -6.40 -7.63
N GLU A 170 -27.10 -5.84 -7.39
CA GLU A 170 -27.95 -5.26 -8.45
C GLU A 170 -27.31 -3.99 -9.02
N ASN A 171 -26.77 -3.15 -8.14
CA ASN A 171 -26.16 -1.87 -8.50
C ASN A 171 -24.63 -1.95 -8.65
N ASN A 172 -24.04 -3.12 -8.40
CA ASN A 172 -22.60 -3.35 -8.39
C ASN A 172 -21.82 -2.35 -7.51
N THR A 173 -22.29 -2.16 -6.26
CA THR A 173 -21.69 -1.22 -5.31
C THR A 173 -21.24 -1.88 -4.01
N ILE A 174 -20.23 -1.28 -3.38
CA ILE A 174 -19.79 -1.57 -2.01
C ILE A 174 -20.01 -0.30 -1.18
N ASP A 175 -20.76 -0.40 -0.09
CA ASP A 175 -21.17 0.73 0.76
C ASP A 175 -21.88 1.85 -0.01
N GLY A 176 -22.68 1.46 -1.01
CA GLY A 176 -23.43 2.40 -1.86
C GLY A 176 -22.58 3.16 -2.88
N LYS A 177 -21.28 2.88 -2.97
CA LYS A 177 -20.36 3.48 -3.95
C LYS A 177 -19.95 2.46 -5.00
N PRO A 178 -19.75 2.86 -6.27
CA PRO A 178 -19.09 1.99 -7.22
C PRO A 178 -17.69 1.65 -6.69
N PRO A 179 -17.20 0.41 -6.91
CA PRO A 179 -15.85 0.05 -6.51
C PRO A 179 -14.84 0.95 -7.23
N GLU A 180 -13.82 1.43 -6.50
CA GLU A 180 -12.77 2.32 -7.04
C GLU A 180 -12.12 1.72 -8.28
N ILE A 181 -11.91 0.40 -8.26
CA ILE A 181 -11.48 -0.38 -9.41
C ILE A 181 -12.66 -1.25 -9.86
N ALA A 182 -13.15 -1.03 -11.08
CA ALA A 182 -14.23 -1.84 -11.63
C ALA A 182 -13.86 -3.34 -11.63
N PHE A 183 -14.85 -4.20 -11.41
CA PHE A 183 -14.73 -5.64 -11.59
C PHE A 183 -14.63 -5.94 -13.09
N ASN A 184 -13.41 -6.12 -13.60
CA ASN A 184 -13.17 -6.39 -15.02
C ASN A 184 -11.87 -7.18 -15.24
N CYS A 185 -11.98 -8.50 -15.19
CA CYS A 185 -10.89 -9.40 -15.57
C CYS A 185 -10.81 -9.58 -17.08
N ARG A 186 -9.58 -9.60 -17.61
CA ARG A 186 -9.34 -9.98 -19.01
C ARG A 186 -9.12 -11.48 -19.15
N ASN A 187 -9.55 -12.02 -20.30
CA ASN A 187 -9.13 -13.28 -20.91
C ASN A 187 -8.83 -14.41 -19.91
N GLU A 188 -7.56 -14.63 -19.59
CA GLU A 188 -7.07 -15.78 -18.83
C GLU A 188 -7.56 -15.77 -17.38
N ILE A 189 -7.59 -14.61 -16.73
CA ILE A 189 -8.02 -14.50 -15.33
C ILE A 189 -9.54 -14.72 -15.22
N ALA A 190 -10.30 -14.22 -16.19
CA ALA A 190 -11.73 -14.49 -16.28
C ALA A 190 -12.01 -15.98 -16.56
N ALA A 191 -11.23 -16.61 -17.44
CA ALA A 191 -11.35 -18.04 -17.75
C ALA A 191 -11.06 -18.95 -16.54
N GLN A 192 -10.17 -18.52 -15.64
CA GLN A 192 -9.86 -19.20 -14.39
C GLN A 192 -10.93 -19.01 -13.31
N ARG A 193 -11.99 -18.22 -13.58
CA ARG A 193 -13.05 -17.89 -12.63
C ARG A 193 -12.51 -17.31 -11.34
N ASN A 194 -11.50 -16.44 -11.45
CA ASN A 194 -10.91 -15.79 -10.30
C ASN A 194 -12.00 -14.99 -9.53
N PRO A 195 -12.14 -15.19 -8.21
CA PRO A 195 -13.10 -14.47 -7.38
C PRO A 195 -13.01 -12.94 -7.47
N SER A 196 -11.83 -12.38 -7.80
CA SER A 196 -11.61 -10.94 -7.98
C SER A 196 -12.31 -10.33 -9.21
N CYS A 197 -12.86 -11.16 -10.08
CA CYS A 197 -13.48 -10.71 -11.33
C CYS A 197 -14.93 -10.25 -11.20
N SER A 198 -15.61 -10.54 -10.08
CA SER A 198 -17.02 -10.17 -9.90
C SER A 198 -17.34 -9.86 -8.45
N LEU A 199 -18.22 -8.89 -8.23
CA LEU A 199 -18.69 -8.54 -6.88
C LEU A 199 -19.36 -9.72 -6.17
N ALA A 200 -20.03 -10.61 -6.92
CA ALA A 200 -20.73 -11.77 -6.37
C ALA A 200 -19.78 -12.84 -5.78
N THR A 201 -18.54 -12.88 -6.26
CA THR A 201 -17.53 -13.86 -5.83
C THR A 201 -16.46 -13.27 -4.94
N TYR A 202 -16.39 -11.94 -4.82
CA TYR A 202 -15.32 -11.24 -4.12
C TYR A 202 -15.35 -11.49 -2.60
N ARG A 203 -14.25 -12.00 -2.05
CA ARG A 203 -14.10 -12.34 -0.60
C ARG A 203 -13.01 -11.56 0.10
N GLY A 204 -12.05 -11.01 -0.65
CA GLY A 204 -10.98 -10.20 -0.10
C GLY A 204 -10.21 -9.45 -1.18
N GLY A 205 -9.52 -8.39 -0.76
CA GLY A 205 -8.67 -7.54 -1.60
C GLY A 205 -8.91 -6.05 -1.37
N LEU A 206 -8.25 -5.25 -2.20
CA LEU A 206 -8.20 -3.80 -2.18
C LEU A 206 -9.57 -3.14 -2.08
N ARG A 207 -10.60 -3.68 -2.76
CA ARG A 207 -11.94 -3.06 -2.79
C ARG A 207 -12.66 -3.14 -1.44
N CYS A 208 -12.17 -3.99 -0.53
CA CYS A 208 -12.68 -4.14 0.82
C CYS A 208 -11.84 -3.42 1.88
N CYS A 209 -10.70 -2.85 1.51
CA CYS A 209 -9.91 -2.01 2.39
C CYS A 209 -10.27 -0.52 2.21
N SER A 210 -10.30 0.21 3.32
CA SER A 210 -10.43 1.66 3.32
C SER A 210 -9.83 2.22 4.61
N HIS A 211 -9.58 3.53 4.64
CA HIS A 211 -9.08 4.18 5.85
C HIS A 211 -10.05 3.93 7.02
N ARG A 212 -9.52 3.54 8.19
CA ARG A 212 -10.26 3.23 9.44
C ARG A 212 -11.24 2.05 9.33
N MET A 213 -11.05 1.16 8.36
CA MET A 213 -11.84 -0.08 8.28
C MET A 213 -11.40 -1.06 9.38
N THR A 214 -12.38 -1.74 10.00
CA THR A 214 -12.13 -2.78 11.01
C THR A 214 -12.12 -4.14 10.34
N LEU A 215 -10.99 -4.87 10.45
CA LEU A 215 -10.80 -6.16 9.80
C LEU A 215 -11.68 -7.29 10.34
N LEU A 216 -12.52 -7.03 11.34
CA LEU A 216 -13.43 -8.00 11.94
C LEU A 216 -14.85 -7.79 11.43
N ASP A 217 -15.66 -8.84 11.52
CA ASP A 217 -17.08 -8.80 11.23
C ASP A 217 -17.85 -7.85 12.15
N GLU A 218 -19.04 -7.43 11.72
CA GLU A 218 -19.88 -6.46 12.45
C GLU A 218 -20.35 -7.00 13.81
N ASP A 219 -20.53 -8.32 13.91
CA ASP A 219 -20.93 -9.01 15.14
C ASP A 219 -19.74 -9.38 16.05
N GLN A 220 -18.51 -9.12 15.61
CA GLN A 220 -17.29 -9.29 16.41
C GLN A 220 -16.96 -8.00 17.17
N PRO A 221 -16.35 -8.11 18.36
CA PRO A 221 -16.02 -6.92 19.15
C PRO A 221 -15.00 -6.05 18.42
N ASP A 222 -15.21 -4.74 18.50
CA ASP A 222 -14.22 -3.78 18.01
C ASP A 222 -12.92 -3.89 18.81
N ALA A 223 -11.80 -3.49 18.19
CA ALA A 223 -10.54 -3.35 18.91
C ALA A 223 -10.69 -2.31 20.04
N PRO A 224 -10.17 -2.57 21.25
CA PRO A 224 -10.47 -1.76 22.43
C PRO A 224 -9.78 -0.38 22.45
N GLY A 225 -9.01 -0.01 21.42
CA GLY A 225 -8.34 1.29 21.36
C GLY A 225 -7.48 1.50 20.11
N GLU A 226 -6.89 2.69 20.04
CA GLU A 226 -5.89 3.06 19.02
C GLU A 226 -4.48 2.69 19.53
N ASP A 227 -3.64 2.16 18.65
CA ASP A 227 -2.21 1.99 18.91
C ASP A 227 -1.43 3.04 18.10
N GLU A 228 -0.35 3.56 18.70
CA GLU A 228 0.55 4.50 18.04
C GLU A 228 1.81 3.77 17.57
N PHE A 229 2.13 3.96 16.28
CA PHE A 229 3.33 3.43 15.65
C PHE A 229 4.02 4.53 14.86
N PHE A 230 5.34 4.40 14.73
CA PHE A 230 6.16 5.33 13.96
C PHE A 230 6.70 4.60 12.73
N PHE A 231 6.47 5.17 11.55
CA PHE A 231 7.13 4.69 10.34
C PHE A 231 8.52 5.33 10.26
N LYS A 232 9.56 4.50 10.20
CA LYS A 232 10.94 4.92 10.10
C LYS A 232 11.45 4.66 8.69
N MET A 233 11.97 5.68 8.04
CA MET A 233 12.69 5.56 6.76
C MET A 233 14.11 6.08 6.94
N ARG A 234 15.09 5.26 6.59
CA ARG A 234 16.52 5.62 6.62
C ARG A 234 17.03 5.69 5.20
N PHE A 235 17.72 6.79 4.87
CA PHE A 235 18.34 6.99 3.57
C PHE A 235 19.86 6.98 3.69
N TRP A 236 20.52 6.37 2.71
CA TRP A 236 21.93 6.54 2.42
C TRP A 236 22.05 7.40 1.18
N PHE A 237 22.93 8.39 1.25
CA PHE A 237 23.07 9.36 0.18
C PHE A 237 24.49 9.89 0.07
N GLU A 238 24.79 10.41 -1.12
CA GLU A 238 26.03 11.07 -1.46
C GLU A 238 25.76 12.33 -2.31
N GLU A 239 26.79 13.12 -2.53
CA GLU A 239 26.73 14.19 -3.52
C GLU A 239 26.77 13.59 -4.94
N ALA A 240 25.87 14.07 -5.80
CA ALA A 240 25.81 13.58 -7.17
C ALA A 240 27.03 14.08 -7.95
N GLY A 241 27.84 13.15 -8.45
CA GLY A 241 29.04 13.45 -9.26
C GLY A 241 28.81 13.23 -10.75
N ALA A 242 29.81 13.59 -11.57
CA ALA A 242 29.77 13.40 -13.03
C ALA A 242 29.60 11.93 -13.46
N GLY A 243 29.95 10.97 -12.60
CA GLY A 243 29.78 9.54 -12.83
C GLY A 243 28.46 8.95 -12.34
N THR A 244 27.65 9.71 -11.59
CA THR A 244 26.40 9.21 -11.00
C THR A 244 25.30 9.16 -12.07
N ARG A 245 24.72 7.98 -12.29
CA ARG A 245 23.59 7.78 -13.18
C ARG A 245 22.29 7.72 -12.38
N ASN A 246 21.28 8.46 -12.83
CA ASN A 246 19.97 8.39 -12.19
C ASN A 246 19.33 7.01 -12.40
N LEU A 247 19.00 6.35 -11.30
CA LEU A 247 18.18 5.14 -11.27
C LEU A 247 16.72 5.58 -11.26
N PHE A 248 16.11 5.61 -12.44
CA PHE A 248 14.69 5.86 -12.52
C PHE A 248 13.91 4.59 -12.14
N ARG A 249 13.20 4.62 -11.01
CA ARG A 249 12.25 3.56 -10.63
C ARG A 249 10.90 3.82 -11.29
N LEU A 250 10.58 3.01 -12.29
CA LEU A 250 9.23 2.86 -12.79
C LEU A 250 8.47 1.95 -11.84
N LEU A 251 7.48 2.47 -11.13
CA LEU A 251 6.46 1.63 -10.53
C LEU A 251 5.40 1.37 -11.59
N TRP A 252 5.44 0.16 -12.14
CA TRP A 252 4.31 -0.39 -12.87
C TRP A 252 3.57 -1.28 -11.90
N MET A 253 2.45 -0.80 -11.37
CA MET A 253 1.63 -1.59 -10.47
C MET A 253 0.99 -2.73 -11.28
N THR A 254 1.55 -3.93 -11.17
CA THR A 254 0.81 -5.16 -11.52
C THR A 254 -0.51 -5.22 -10.73
N GLU A 255 -0.57 -4.48 -9.62
CA GLU A 255 -1.62 -4.40 -8.61
C GLU A 255 -2.91 -3.69 -9.05
N ASP A 256 -2.84 -2.87 -10.10
CA ASP A 256 -3.89 -1.88 -10.40
C ASP A 256 -5.19 -2.42 -10.99
N ARG A 257 -5.24 -3.69 -11.41
CA ARG A 257 -6.46 -4.20 -12.08
C ARG A 257 -6.86 -5.62 -11.72
N ASN A 258 -5.94 -6.59 -11.73
CA ASN A 258 -6.28 -8.03 -11.66
C ASN A 258 -5.17 -8.92 -11.06
N ASN A 259 -4.34 -8.41 -10.13
CA ASN A 259 -3.33 -9.24 -9.45
C ASN A 259 -3.90 -10.00 -8.24
N GLU A 260 -5.08 -9.64 -7.75
CA GLU A 260 -5.72 -10.34 -6.65
C GLU A 260 -6.14 -11.72 -7.12
N TYR A 261 -5.53 -12.73 -6.52
CA TYR A 261 -5.82 -14.12 -6.80
C TYR A 261 -6.11 -14.82 -5.48
N ASP A 262 -7.39 -15.08 -5.22
CA ASP A 262 -7.77 -15.91 -4.09
C ASP A 262 -7.20 -17.31 -4.30
N ILE A 263 -6.47 -17.81 -3.31
CA ILE A 263 -5.97 -19.19 -3.31
C ILE A 263 -7.14 -20.09 -2.89
N PRO A 264 -7.67 -20.97 -3.77
CA PRO A 264 -8.78 -21.83 -3.40
C PRO A 264 -8.38 -22.74 -2.24
N ALA A 265 -9.29 -22.92 -1.28
CA ALA A 265 -9.08 -23.88 -0.20
C ALA A 265 -8.79 -25.28 -0.78
N CYS A 266 -7.80 -25.97 -0.20
CA CYS A 266 -7.55 -27.36 -0.56
C CYS A 266 -8.80 -28.19 -0.28
N LYS A 267 -9.09 -29.16 -1.16
CA LYS A 267 -10.16 -30.13 -0.87
C LYS A 267 -9.79 -30.89 0.41
N PRO A 268 -10.74 -31.11 1.34
CA PRO A 268 -10.50 -31.95 2.49
C PRO A 268 -9.99 -33.31 2.03
N THR A 269 -8.87 -33.76 2.59
CA THR A 269 -8.34 -35.11 2.40
C THR A 269 -9.09 -36.12 3.25
#